data_AF-A0A9X2ST37-F1
#
_entry.id   AF-A0A9X2ST37-F1
#
_cell.length_a   1.000
_cell.length_b   1.000
_cell.length_c   1.000
_cell.angle_alpha   90.00
_cell.angle_beta   90.00
_cell.angle_gamma   90.00
#
_symmetry.space_group_name_H-M   'P 1'
#
loop_
_entity.id
_entity.type
_entity.pdbx_description
1 polymer ?
#
loop_
_entity_poly.entity_id
_entity_poly.type
_entity_poly.pdbx_seq_one_letter_code
_entity_poly.pdbx_strand_id
1 'polypeptide(L)'
;MSEDELDKIKKSFVRAKDGCSLEVACLLTVMKYYGGTEEVQKLTEWCTVDGKLSLGGMKQAAIRAGMQADLRLLDIELLARMKLPIILFAKNDFGRIGYAVCYGMHGERFIVWEPDFGPMQYWPKELNTLWIKGICMTLFPTPEFSEKADYHLKWWELYDWSKKCKRKLNRWWDYWSVEIFPLFRW
;
A
#
# COMPACT_ATOMS: atom_id res chain seq x y z
N MET A 1 13.71 -4.10 7.74
CA MET A 1 12.45 -4.84 7.85
C MET A 1 12.78 -6.19 8.47
N SER A 2 11.93 -6.72 9.35
CA SER A 2 12.13 -8.06 9.93
C SER A 2 11.79 -9.16 8.91
N GLU A 3 12.18 -10.40 9.17
CA GLU A 3 11.81 -11.54 8.32
C GLU A 3 10.29 -11.75 8.25
N ASP A 4 9.59 -11.57 9.37
CA ASP A 4 8.13 -11.64 9.46
C ASP A 4 7.45 -10.59 8.55
N GLU A 5 7.96 -9.36 8.53
CA GLU A 5 7.46 -8.30 7.64
C GLU A 5 7.65 -8.67 6.16
N LEU A 6 8.79 -9.28 5.81
CA LEU A 6 9.07 -9.69 4.43
C LEU A 6 8.20 -10.86 3.99
N ASP A 7 7.94 -11.83 4.87
CA ASP A 7 7.03 -12.93 4.59
C ASP A 7 5.59 -12.42 4.37
N LYS A 8 5.16 -11.47 5.20
CA LYS A 8 3.88 -10.78 5.05
C LYS A 8 3.75 -10.07 3.69
N ILE A 9 4.79 -9.35 3.26
CA ILE A 9 4.84 -8.70 1.95
C ILE A 9 4.72 -9.72 0.82
N LYS A 10 5.45 -10.84 0.89
CA LYS A 10 5.39 -11.87 -0.14
C LYS A 10 4.00 -12.47 -0.28
N LYS A 11 3.28 -12.65 0.84
CA LYS A 11 1.90 -13.17 0.87
C LYS A 11 0.87 -12.18 0.31
N SER A 12 1.18 -10.88 0.25
CA SER A 12 0.24 -9.88 -0.24
C SER A 12 0.23 -9.73 -1.76
N PHE A 13 1.23 -10.25 -2.47
CA PHE A 13 1.39 -10.03 -3.91
C PHE A 13 0.21 -10.51 -4.75
N VAL A 14 -0.30 -9.60 -5.58
CA VAL A 14 -1.28 -9.88 -6.64
C VAL A 14 -0.68 -9.45 -7.98
N ARG A 15 -0.70 -10.35 -8.96
CA ARG A 15 -0.20 -10.08 -10.31
C ARG A 15 -1.30 -9.48 -11.19
N ALA A 16 -0.91 -8.61 -12.10
CA ALA A 16 -1.79 -8.10 -13.16
C ALA A 16 -1.83 -9.11 -14.32
N LYS A 17 -2.66 -10.14 -14.16
CA LYS A 17 -2.88 -11.19 -15.17
C LYS A 17 -4.31 -11.74 -15.05
N ASP A 18 -4.72 -12.55 -16.03
CA ASP A 18 -5.96 -13.33 -15.97
C ASP A 18 -7.21 -12.46 -15.69
N GLY A 19 -7.31 -11.29 -16.34
CA GLY A 19 -8.45 -10.36 -16.19
C GLY A 19 -8.30 -9.33 -15.07
N CYS A 20 -7.22 -9.36 -14.28
CA CYS A 20 -6.91 -8.32 -13.29
C CYS A 20 -6.03 -7.22 -13.89
N SER A 21 -6.52 -5.97 -13.91
CA SER A 21 -5.72 -4.82 -14.34
C SER A 21 -4.61 -4.47 -13.34
N LEU A 22 -3.66 -3.63 -13.78
CA LEU A 22 -2.55 -3.15 -12.95
C LEU A 22 -3.02 -2.37 -11.72
N GLU A 23 -4.02 -1.51 -11.91
CA GLU A 23 -4.64 -0.69 -10.87
C GLU A 23 -5.29 -1.57 -9.79
N VAL A 24 -6.09 -2.54 -10.23
CA VAL A 24 -6.82 -3.46 -9.36
C VAL A 24 -5.82 -4.38 -8.64
N ALA A 25 -4.77 -4.84 -9.31
CA ALA A 25 -3.72 -5.64 -8.70
C ALA A 25 -2.95 -4.87 -7.62
N CYS A 26 -2.65 -3.58 -7.83
CA CYS A 26 -2.03 -2.73 -6.81
C CYS A 26 -2.92 -2.57 -5.58
N LEU A 27 -4.22 -2.27 -5.76
CA LEU A 27 -5.16 -2.15 -4.64
C LEU A 27 -5.30 -3.45 -3.87
N LEU A 28 -5.52 -4.58 -4.57
CA LEU A 28 -5.63 -5.88 -3.93
C LEU A 28 -4.36 -6.27 -3.19
N THR A 29 -3.20 -5.92 -3.74
CA THR A 29 -1.92 -6.14 -3.06
C THR A 29 -1.86 -5.41 -1.72
N VAL A 30 -2.29 -4.14 -1.67
CA VAL A 30 -2.32 -3.38 -0.42
C VAL A 30 -3.41 -3.89 0.53
N MET A 31 -4.59 -4.24 0.04
CA MET A 31 -5.67 -4.81 0.85
C MET A 31 -5.24 -6.13 1.50
N LYS A 32 -4.61 -7.04 0.73
CA LYS A 32 -4.06 -8.29 1.26
C LYS A 32 -2.96 -8.07 2.27
N TYR A 33 -2.13 -7.04 2.10
CA TYR A 33 -1.14 -6.67 3.10
C TYR A 33 -1.81 -6.30 4.43
N TYR A 34 -3.01 -5.72 4.41
CA TYR A 34 -3.78 -5.44 5.62
C TYR A 34 -4.75 -6.58 6.03
N GLY A 35 -4.59 -7.77 5.45
CA GLY A 35 -5.41 -8.95 5.79
C GLY A 35 -6.81 -8.98 5.18
N GLY A 36 -7.15 -8.00 4.33
CA GLY A 36 -8.42 -7.95 3.63
C GLY A 36 -8.32 -8.42 2.18
N THR A 37 -9.47 -8.59 1.53
CA THR A 37 -9.53 -8.87 0.10
C THR A 37 -10.85 -8.38 -0.47
N GLU A 38 -10.88 -8.14 -1.77
CA GLU A 38 -12.11 -7.89 -2.54
C GLU A 38 -12.08 -8.75 -3.80
N GLU A 39 -13.23 -8.90 -4.45
CA GLU A 39 -13.34 -9.59 -5.72
C GLU A 39 -12.80 -8.70 -6.85
N VAL A 40 -12.03 -9.28 -7.78
CA VAL A 40 -11.41 -8.56 -8.91
C VAL A 40 -12.45 -7.81 -9.74
N GLN A 41 -13.57 -8.46 -10.08
CA GLN A 41 -14.62 -7.86 -10.91
C GLN A 41 -15.22 -6.63 -10.21
N LYS A 42 -15.64 -6.80 -8.95
CA LYS A 42 -16.21 -5.74 -8.11
C LYS A 42 -15.26 -4.55 -7.95
N LEU A 43 -13.98 -4.81 -7.70
CA LEU A 43 -12.99 -3.74 -7.57
C LEU A 43 -12.71 -3.05 -8.90
N THR A 44 -12.72 -3.79 -10.01
CA THR A 44 -12.62 -3.22 -11.37
C THR A 44 -13.77 -2.26 -11.66
N GLU A 45 -15.00 -2.66 -11.35
CA GLU A 45 -16.18 -1.81 -11.51
C GLU A 45 -16.06 -0.52 -10.68
N TRP A 46 -15.57 -0.61 -9.44
CA TRP A 46 -15.42 0.57 -8.58
C TRP A 46 -14.30 1.50 -8.99
N CYS A 47 -13.22 0.95 -9.55
CA CYS A 47 -12.10 1.74 -10.07
C CYS A 47 -12.43 2.45 -11.39
N THR A 48 -13.43 1.96 -12.12
CA THR A 48 -13.76 2.44 -13.46
C THR A 48 -14.64 3.68 -13.36
N VAL A 49 -14.08 4.82 -13.79
CA VAL A 49 -14.79 6.10 -13.90
C VAL A 49 -14.78 6.49 -15.37
N ASP A 50 -15.96 6.70 -15.95
CA ASP A 50 -16.14 7.03 -17.38
C ASP A 50 -15.42 6.03 -18.34
N GLY A 51 -15.44 4.75 -17.99
CA GLY A 51 -14.80 3.68 -18.77
C GLY A 51 -13.26 3.65 -18.68
N LYS A 52 -12.65 4.42 -17.77
CA LYS A 52 -11.20 4.50 -17.59
C LYS A 52 -10.80 4.12 -16.16
N LEU A 53 -9.70 3.40 -16.05
CA LEU A 53 -9.01 3.17 -14.79
C LEU A 53 -8.03 4.32 -14.55
N SER A 54 -8.14 4.96 -13.39
CA SER A 54 -7.32 6.11 -13.03
C SER A 54 -7.01 6.09 -11.54
N LEU A 55 -5.99 6.84 -11.13
CA LEU A 55 -5.63 6.98 -9.72
C LEU A 55 -6.79 7.54 -8.86
N GLY A 56 -7.63 8.42 -9.44
CA GLY A 56 -8.84 8.92 -8.78
C GLY A 56 -9.89 7.83 -8.59
N GLY A 57 -10.11 6.99 -9.61
CA GLY A 57 -10.99 5.81 -9.51
C GLY A 57 -10.47 4.79 -8.49
N MET A 58 -9.15 4.57 -8.43
CA MET A 58 -8.55 3.71 -7.41
C MET A 58 -8.79 4.23 -5.99
N LYS A 59 -8.66 5.55 -5.77
CA LYS A 59 -8.99 6.19 -4.48
C LYS A 59 -10.45 5.95 -4.10
N GLN A 60 -11.38 6.16 -5.04
CA GLN A 60 -12.81 5.93 -4.82
C GLN A 60 -13.11 4.47 -4.45
N ALA A 61 -12.50 3.52 -5.17
CA ALA A 61 -12.66 2.10 -4.92
C ALA A 61 -12.12 1.68 -3.55
N ALA A 62 -10.94 2.18 -3.15
CA ALA A 62 -10.36 1.94 -1.84
C ALA A 62 -11.27 2.46 -0.72
N ILE A 63 -11.81 3.68 -0.86
CA ILE A 63 -12.76 4.25 0.10
C ILE A 63 -14.03 3.39 0.19
N ARG A 64 -14.55 2.93 -0.94
CA ARG A 64 -15.74 2.07 -0.98
C ARG A 64 -15.50 0.69 -0.35
N ALA A 65 -14.27 0.18 -0.42
CA ALA A 65 -13.86 -1.02 0.31
C ALA A 65 -13.72 -0.79 1.83
N GLY A 66 -13.77 0.45 2.30
CA GLY A 66 -13.60 0.82 3.71
C GLY A 66 -12.17 1.22 4.06
N MET A 67 -11.33 1.58 3.10
CA MET A 67 -9.99 2.11 3.41
C MET A 67 -10.00 3.63 3.46
N GLN A 68 -9.12 4.22 4.26
CA GLN A 68 -8.73 5.60 4.10
C GLN A 68 -7.72 5.67 2.95
N ALA A 69 -8.00 6.47 1.92
CA ALA A 69 -7.11 6.62 0.77
C ALA A 69 -6.95 8.09 0.37
N ASP A 70 -5.71 8.53 0.19
CA ASP A 70 -5.38 9.91 -0.18
C ASP A 70 -4.28 9.97 -1.23
N LEU A 71 -4.45 10.88 -2.18
CA LEU A 71 -3.43 11.21 -3.17
C LEU A 71 -2.49 12.25 -2.56
N ARG A 72 -1.19 11.99 -2.65
CA ARG A 72 -0.16 12.85 -2.09
C ARG A 72 0.97 13.06 -3.10
N LEU A 73 1.68 14.17 -2.91
CA LEU A 73 2.99 14.41 -3.48
C LEU A 73 4.01 14.24 -2.38
N LEU A 74 4.93 13.31 -2.56
CA LEU A 74 6.02 13.04 -1.63
C LEU A 74 7.36 13.15 -2.38
N ASP A 75 8.41 13.48 -1.65
CA ASP A 75 9.77 13.34 -2.15
C ASP A 75 10.38 12.00 -1.71
N ILE A 76 11.56 11.69 -2.25
CA ILE A 76 12.24 10.42 -1.97
C ILE A 76 12.68 10.29 -0.50
N GLU A 77 12.93 11.40 0.19
CA GLU A 77 13.36 11.41 1.59
C GLU A 77 12.19 11.07 2.53
N LEU A 78 11.01 11.65 2.28
CA LEU A 78 9.77 11.31 2.96
C LEU A 78 9.38 9.87 2.66
N LEU A 79 9.46 9.45 1.40
CA LEU A 79 9.18 8.06 1.01
C LEU A 79 10.10 7.07 1.74
N ALA A 80 11.39 7.39 1.91
CA ALA A 80 12.35 6.54 2.64
C ALA A 80 12.00 6.35 4.12
N ARG A 81 11.30 7.32 4.73
CA ARG A 81 10.86 7.25 6.14
C ARG A 81 9.58 6.43 6.30
N MET A 82 8.83 6.21 5.22
CA MET A 82 7.60 5.43 5.23
C MET A 82 7.89 3.94 5.41
N LYS A 83 7.09 3.29 6.26
CA LYS A 83 7.18 1.84 6.56
C LYS A 83 5.88 1.10 6.27
N LEU A 84 5.02 1.69 5.45
CA LEU A 84 3.71 1.16 5.09
C LEU A 84 3.57 1.14 3.57
N PRO A 85 2.77 0.22 3.02
CA PRO A 85 2.59 0.12 1.58
C PRO A 85 1.97 1.39 1.01
N ILE A 86 2.59 1.91 -0.04
CA ILE A 86 2.15 3.09 -0.79
C ILE A 86 2.09 2.71 -2.25
N ILE A 87 1.03 3.11 -2.94
CA ILE A 87 0.95 2.95 -4.39
C ILE A 87 1.62 4.15 -5.05
N LEU A 88 2.65 3.89 -5.86
CA LEU A 88 3.38 4.90 -6.62
C LEU A 88 2.78 4.99 -8.02
N PHE A 89 2.64 6.22 -8.52
CA PHE A 89 2.46 6.45 -9.96
C PHE A 89 3.83 6.52 -10.61
N ALA A 90 4.19 5.49 -11.38
CA ALA A 90 5.55 5.29 -11.84
C ALA A 90 5.58 4.84 -13.30
N LYS A 91 6.76 4.91 -13.90
CA LYS A 91 7.06 4.18 -15.13
C LYS A 91 7.97 2.99 -14.80
N ASN A 92 7.84 1.90 -15.54
CA ASN A 92 8.79 0.80 -15.45
C ASN A 92 10.07 1.08 -16.26
N ASP A 93 11.03 0.15 -16.23
CA ASP A 93 12.31 0.26 -16.96
C ASP A 93 12.15 0.35 -18.49
N PHE A 94 10.99 -0.07 -19.02
CA PHE A 94 10.64 0.05 -20.44
C PHE A 94 9.94 1.38 -20.77
N GLY A 95 9.83 2.30 -19.80
CA GLY A 95 9.18 3.60 -19.95
C GLY A 95 7.66 3.55 -20.00
N ARG A 96 7.03 2.39 -19.71
CA ARG A 96 5.57 2.27 -19.66
C ARG A 96 5.06 2.85 -18.35
N ILE A 97 4.11 3.77 -18.46
CA ILE A 97 3.44 4.39 -17.31
C ILE A 97 2.47 3.38 -16.69
N GLY A 98 2.46 3.31 -15.37
CA GLY A 98 1.60 2.44 -14.59
C GLY A 98 1.70 2.73 -13.10
N TYR A 99 1.61 1.66 -12.30
CA TYR A 99 1.61 1.74 -10.85
C TYR A 99 2.43 0.61 -10.23
N ALA A 100 3.02 0.88 -9.08
CA ALA A 100 3.77 -0.08 -8.30
C ALA A 100 3.48 0.11 -6.81
N VAL A 101 3.70 -0.91 -5.98
CA VAL A 101 3.51 -0.82 -4.52
C VAL A 101 4.86 -0.79 -3.83
N CYS A 102 5.20 0.30 -3.16
CA CYS A 102 6.41 0.46 -2.37
C CYS A 102 6.13 0.17 -0.89
N TYR A 103 6.95 -0.68 -0.26
CA TYR A 103 6.83 -1.05 1.15
C TYR A 103 7.81 -0.32 2.08
N GLY A 104 8.62 0.59 1.53
CA GLY A 104 9.67 1.30 2.25
C GLY A 104 11.06 0.70 2.01
N MET A 105 12.04 1.15 2.80
CA MET A 105 13.43 0.71 2.66
C MET A 105 13.76 -0.54 3.48
N HIS A 106 14.53 -1.43 2.88
CA HIS A 106 15.26 -2.50 3.55
C HIS A 106 16.75 -2.34 3.25
N GLY A 107 17.50 -1.95 4.29
CA GLY A 107 18.89 -1.53 4.10
C GLY A 107 18.92 -0.22 3.32
N GLU A 108 19.63 -0.20 2.19
CA GLU A 108 19.80 0.98 1.35
C GLU A 108 18.88 1.00 0.11
N ARG A 109 17.95 0.04 0.01
CA ARG A 109 17.08 -0.13 -1.16
C ARG A 109 15.61 -0.13 -0.79
N PHE A 110 14.80 0.40 -1.68
CA PHE A 110 13.35 0.28 -1.62
C PHE A 110 12.90 -1.11 -2.03
N ILE A 111 11.95 -1.68 -1.29
CA ILE A 111 11.24 -2.90 -1.68
C ILE A 111 9.97 -2.49 -2.43
N VAL A 112 9.89 -2.86 -3.71
CA VAL A 112 8.79 -2.48 -4.60
C VAL A 112 8.19 -3.73 -5.23
N TRP A 113 6.87 -3.78 -5.30
CA TRP A 113 6.13 -4.78 -6.06
C TRP A 113 5.59 -4.15 -7.34
N GLU A 114 6.02 -4.68 -8.47
CA GLU A 114 5.46 -4.36 -9.79
C GLU A 114 4.56 -5.52 -10.23
N PRO A 115 3.22 -5.36 -10.27
CA PRO A 115 2.32 -6.49 -10.55
C PRO A 115 2.54 -7.21 -11.88
N ASP A 116 3.14 -6.55 -12.87
CA ASP A 116 3.48 -7.13 -14.17
C ASP A 116 4.78 -7.96 -14.14
N PHE A 117 5.76 -7.55 -13.33
CA PHE A 117 7.12 -8.11 -13.38
C PHE A 117 7.47 -8.95 -12.15
N GLY A 118 7.05 -8.51 -10.97
CA GLY A 118 7.32 -9.17 -9.71
C GLY A 118 7.94 -8.26 -8.65
N PRO A 119 8.62 -8.84 -7.66
CA PRO A 119 9.27 -8.08 -6.61
C PRO A 119 10.59 -7.48 -7.12
N MET A 120 10.76 -6.19 -6.91
CA MET A 120 11.91 -5.39 -7.34
C MET A 120 12.60 -4.72 -6.15
N GLN A 121 13.86 -4.36 -6.34
CA GLN A 121 14.61 -3.52 -5.41
C GLN A 121 15.24 -2.37 -6.17
N TYR A 122 15.11 -1.16 -5.63
CA TYR A 122 15.66 0.04 -6.25
C TYR A 122 16.49 0.83 -5.26
N TRP A 123 17.61 1.37 -5.72
CA TRP A 123 18.30 2.45 -5.02
C TRP A 123 17.44 3.72 -5.04
N PRO A 124 17.56 4.62 -4.07
CA PRO A 124 16.74 5.85 -4.02
C PRO A 124 16.81 6.68 -5.32
N LYS A 125 17.99 6.78 -5.93
CA LYS A 125 18.20 7.51 -7.19
C LYS A 125 17.48 6.87 -8.38
N GLU A 126 17.45 5.53 -8.43
CA GLU A 126 16.75 4.78 -9.47
C GLU A 126 15.24 4.96 -9.33
N LEU A 127 14.71 4.71 -8.12
CA LEU A 127 13.28 4.86 -7.86
C LEU A 127 12.81 6.29 -8.14
N ASN A 128 13.59 7.31 -7.75
CA ASN A 128 13.25 8.71 -8.03
C ASN A 128 13.20 9.04 -9.53
N THR A 129 13.91 8.28 -10.38
CA THR A 129 13.88 8.45 -11.84
C THR A 129 12.64 7.79 -12.46
N LEU A 130 12.17 6.69 -11.85
CA LEU A 130 10.97 5.95 -12.26
C LEU A 130 9.68 6.57 -11.72
N TRP A 131 9.74 7.21 -10.55
CA TRP A 131 8.60 7.78 -9.85
C TRP A 131 8.16 9.10 -10.50
N ILE A 132 6.92 9.14 -10.97
CA ILE A 132 6.43 10.26 -11.76
C ILE A 132 6.01 11.39 -10.80
N LYS A 133 6.83 12.44 -10.77
CA LYS A 133 6.56 13.71 -10.06
C LYS A 133 6.28 13.56 -8.55
N GLY A 134 6.72 12.47 -7.93
CA GLY A 134 6.41 12.23 -6.51
C GLY A 134 4.95 11.84 -6.24
N ILE A 135 4.16 11.52 -7.29
CA ILE A 135 2.73 11.22 -7.14
C ILE A 135 2.56 9.82 -6.54
N CYS A 136 1.82 9.74 -5.44
CA CYS A 136 1.50 8.48 -4.80
C CYS A 136 0.11 8.49 -4.17
N MET A 137 -0.38 7.31 -3.82
CA MET A 137 -1.57 7.13 -3.01
C MET A 137 -1.24 6.36 -1.74
N THR A 138 -1.55 6.98 -0.60
CA THR A 138 -1.46 6.35 0.72
C THR A 138 -2.77 5.64 1.03
N LEU A 139 -2.70 4.40 1.53
CA LEU A 139 -3.88 3.62 1.91
C LEU A 139 -3.72 3.01 3.30
N PHE A 140 -4.78 3.13 4.09
CA PHE A 140 -4.82 2.62 5.46
C PHE A 140 -6.17 1.96 5.77
N PRO A 141 -6.19 0.87 6.54
CA PRO A 141 -7.44 0.24 6.93
C PRO A 141 -8.21 1.13 7.91
N THR A 142 -9.51 1.29 7.72
CA THR A 142 -10.41 1.88 8.74
C THR A 142 -11.02 0.76 9.62
N PRO A 143 -11.79 1.10 10.66
CA PRO A 143 -12.63 0.11 11.34
C PRO A 143 -13.51 -0.69 10.40
N GLU A 144 -14.16 -0.02 9.43
CA GLU A 144 -15.08 -0.70 8.50
C GLU A 144 -14.38 -1.74 7.62
N PHE A 145 -13.15 -1.48 7.19
CA PHE A 145 -12.36 -2.47 6.45
C PHE A 145 -11.88 -3.60 7.35
N SER A 146 -11.45 -3.28 8.57
CA SER A 146 -10.89 -4.27 9.50
C SER A 146 -11.92 -5.28 9.99
N GLU A 147 -13.19 -4.87 10.12
CA GLU A 147 -14.28 -5.77 10.50
C GLU A 147 -14.65 -6.78 9.40
N LYS A 148 -14.46 -6.42 8.13
CA LYS A 148 -14.74 -7.28 6.97
C LYS A 148 -13.57 -8.19 6.60
N ALA A 149 -12.36 -7.70 6.81
CA ALA A 149 -11.15 -8.46 6.60
C ALA A 149 -11.09 -9.60 7.62
N ASP A 150 -10.68 -10.79 7.18
CA ASP A 150 -10.56 -11.97 8.04
C ASP A 150 -9.33 -11.79 8.96
N TYR A 151 -9.50 -10.97 9.98
CA TYR A 151 -8.48 -10.52 10.89
C TYR A 151 -8.14 -11.65 11.88
N HIS A 152 -7.39 -12.65 11.43
CA HIS A 152 -6.54 -13.42 12.33
C HIS A 152 -5.26 -12.65 12.73
N LEU A 153 -4.93 -11.59 11.98
CA LEU A 153 -3.80 -10.70 12.24
C LEU A 153 -4.11 -9.79 13.41
N LYS A 154 -3.43 -10.00 14.52
CA LYS A 154 -3.58 -9.08 15.64
C LYS A 154 -2.79 -7.81 15.33
N TRP A 155 -3.39 -6.63 15.40
CA TRP A 155 -2.74 -5.38 15.01
C TRP A 155 -1.38 -5.12 15.66
N TRP A 156 -1.10 -5.72 16.83
CA TRP A 156 0.20 -5.69 17.51
C TRP A 156 1.29 -6.59 16.90
N GLU A 157 0.98 -7.28 15.81
CA GLU A 157 1.93 -8.07 15.01
C GLU A 157 2.46 -7.25 13.83
N LEU A 158 1.89 -6.06 13.57
CA LEU A 158 2.34 -5.15 12.51
C LEU A 158 3.68 -4.47 12.83
N TYR A 159 4.08 -4.40 14.10
CA TYR A 159 5.33 -3.77 14.52
C TYR A 159 5.92 -4.44 15.78
N ASP A 160 7.23 -4.70 15.80
CA ASP A 160 7.89 -5.34 16.96
C ASP A 160 7.73 -4.57 18.28
N TRP A 161 7.66 -3.24 18.24
CA TRP A 161 7.46 -2.39 19.42
C TRP A 161 6.02 -2.46 19.96
N SER A 162 5.03 -2.77 19.10
CA SER A 162 3.62 -2.79 19.48
C SER A 162 3.26 -3.95 20.43
N LYS A 163 4.05 -5.04 20.40
CA LYS A 163 3.97 -6.15 21.37
C LYS A 163 4.22 -5.69 22.82
N LYS A 164 5.10 -4.71 23.06
CA LYS A 164 5.37 -4.13 24.39
C LYS A 164 4.25 -3.20 24.88
N CYS A 165 3.54 -2.60 23.93
CA CYS A 165 2.54 -1.55 24.10
C CYS A 165 1.12 -2.10 24.39
N LYS A 166 0.91 -3.41 24.20
CA LYS A 166 -0.33 -4.15 24.50
C LYS A 166 -0.96 -3.86 25.88
N ARG A 167 -0.16 -3.51 26.91
CA ARG A 167 -0.65 -3.28 28.28
C ARG A 167 -1.37 -1.94 28.50
N LYS A 168 -1.31 -0.97 27.58
CA LYS A 168 -1.82 0.39 27.82
C LYS A 168 -2.96 0.84 26.93
N LEU A 169 -3.16 0.21 25.78
CA LEU A 169 -4.11 0.69 24.76
C LEU A 169 -4.74 -0.54 24.08
N ASN A 170 -6.07 -0.61 24.14
CA ASN A 170 -6.85 -1.79 23.76
C ASN A 170 -7.18 -1.84 22.26
N ARG A 171 -7.11 -0.71 21.56
CA ARG A 171 -7.51 -0.59 20.16
C ARG A 171 -6.41 0.06 19.32
N TRP A 172 -6.24 -0.41 18.09
CA TRP A 172 -5.24 0.09 17.15
C TRP A 172 -5.42 1.58 16.79
N TRP A 173 -6.65 2.10 16.79
CA TRP A 173 -6.98 3.51 16.53
C TRP A 173 -6.38 4.47 17.58
N ASP A 174 -6.25 4.01 18.83
CA ASP A 174 -5.68 4.82 19.91
C ASP A 174 -4.16 4.95 19.76
N TYR A 175 -3.51 4.08 18.97
CA TYR A 175 -2.10 4.23 18.55
C TYR A 175 -1.95 5.07 17.28
N TRP A 176 -2.88 4.89 16.35
CA TRP A 176 -2.89 5.60 15.06
C TRP A 176 -2.94 7.13 15.23
N SER A 177 -3.69 7.59 16.23
CA SER A 177 -3.83 9.00 16.62
C SER A 177 -2.59 9.59 17.31
N VAL A 178 -1.73 8.75 17.92
CA VAL A 178 -0.63 9.21 18.79
C VAL A 178 0.74 9.21 18.10
N GLU A 179 1.05 8.22 17.25
CA GLU A 179 2.38 8.13 16.60
C GLU A 179 2.37 8.32 15.08
N ILE A 180 1.32 7.88 14.40
CA ILE A 180 1.20 7.95 12.94
C ILE A 180 0.62 9.30 12.53
N PHE A 181 -0.53 9.72 13.08
CA PHE A 181 -1.17 11.01 12.77
C PHE A 181 -0.22 12.22 12.78
N PRO A 182 0.73 12.38 13.73
CA PRO A 182 1.67 13.49 13.74
C PRO A 182 2.68 13.48 12.57
N LEU A 183 3.01 12.31 12.01
CA LEU A 183 3.89 12.17 10.84
C LEU A 183 3.17 12.49 9.52
N PHE A 184 1.84 12.49 9.51
CA PHE A 184 1.01 12.71 8.31
C PHE A 184 0.25 14.03 8.29
N ARG A 185 0.47 14.88 9.30
CA ARG A 185 -0.16 16.19 9.49
C ARG A 185 0.81 17.32 9.16
N TRP A 186 1.40 17.30 7.96
CA TRP A 186 2.20 18.39 7.38
C TRP A 186 2.01 18.40 5.87
#